data_AF-T1CGH2-F1
#
_entry.id   AF-T1CGH2-F1
#
_cell.length_a   1.000
_cell.length_b   1.000
_cell.length_c   1.000
_cell.angle_alpha   90.00
_cell.angle_beta   90.00
_cell.angle_gamma   90.00
#
_symmetry.space_group_name_H-M   'P 1'
#
loop_
_entity.id
_entity.type
_entity.pdbx_description
1 polymer ?
#
loop_
_entity_poly.entity_id
_entity_poly.type
_entity_poly.pdbx_seq_one_letter_code
_entity_poly.pdbx_strand_id
1 'polypeptide(L)'
;GYYSEANVKDIERQRCEPLIPPERISHMQWRTTKAPKGRIPKNLSTKQRMIRKLHTKRGKELYKRRETSVEPIFGQIKWNRNLRQISFRGLANAKASWLFECAVHNLIKMYKAGIAWA
;
A
#
# COMPACT_ATOMS: atom_id res chain seq x y z
N GLY A 1 -13.27 1.66 -2.12
CA GLY A 1 -12.02 1.00 -2.55
C GLY A 1 -10.85 1.96 -2.32
N TYR A 2 -9.59 1.50 -2.40
CA TYR A 2 -8.43 2.37 -2.15
C TYR A 2 -8.16 3.38 -3.28
N TYR A 3 -8.57 3.05 -4.51
CA TYR A 3 -8.48 3.95 -5.65
C TYR A 3 -9.62 4.98 -5.64
N SER A 4 -9.25 6.26 -5.72
CA SER A 4 -10.12 7.36 -6.11
C SER A 4 -9.29 8.34 -6.93
N GLU A 5 -9.91 9.07 -7.87
CA GLU A 5 -9.17 10.07 -8.63
C GLU A 5 -8.63 11.21 -7.75
N ALA A 6 -9.37 11.55 -6.69
CA ALA A 6 -8.92 12.52 -5.68
C ALA A 6 -7.63 12.03 -5.00
N ASN A 7 -7.59 10.78 -4.54
CA ASN A 7 -6.41 10.21 -3.88
C ASN A 7 -5.19 10.21 -4.81
N VAL A 8 -5.38 9.88 -6.09
CA VAL A 8 -4.29 9.91 -7.07
C VAL A 8 -3.74 11.33 -7.21
N LYS A 9 -4.63 12.32 -7.40
CA LYS A 9 -4.24 13.74 -7.53
C LYS A 9 -3.57 14.26 -6.26
N ASP A 10 -4.04 13.89 -5.08
CA ASP A 10 -3.48 14.33 -3.81
C ASP A 10 -2.07 13.76 -3.57
N ILE A 11 -1.83 12.50 -3.92
CA ILE A 11 -0.50 11.90 -3.87
C ILE A 11 0.45 12.57 -4.88
N GLU A 12 -0.04 12.85 -6.09
CA GLU A 12 0.74 13.56 -7.12
C GLU A 12 1.09 14.99 -6.67
N ARG A 13 0.17 15.70 -5.98
CA ARG A 13 0.44 17.01 -5.37
C ARG A 13 1.54 16.96 -4.33
N GLN A 14 1.64 15.87 -3.57
CA GLN A 14 2.72 15.63 -2.61
C GLN A 14 4.04 15.22 -3.28
N ARG A 15 4.12 15.25 -4.63
CA ARG A 15 5.27 14.83 -5.44
C ARG A 15 5.63 13.34 -5.26
N CYS A 16 4.66 12.54 -4.81
CA CYS A 16 4.80 11.10 -4.67
C CYS A 16 4.27 10.40 -5.92
N GLU A 17 4.86 9.25 -6.27
CA GLU A 17 4.40 8.45 -7.40
C GLU A 17 3.27 7.49 -6.95
N PRO A 18 2.00 7.68 -7.36
CA PRO A 18 0.93 6.77 -6.95
C PRO A 18 1.03 5.44 -7.70
N LEU A 19 0.91 4.33 -6.97
CA LEU A 19 0.81 2.96 -7.47
C LEU A 19 -0.38 2.26 -6.82
N ILE A 20 -1.60 2.63 -7.23
CA ILE A 20 -2.85 2.17 -6.61
C ILE A 20 -3.63 1.34 -7.62
N PRO A 21 -3.83 0.02 -7.41
CA PRO A 21 -4.66 -0.79 -8.30
C PRO A 21 -6.11 -0.28 -8.29
N PRO A 22 -6.66 0.15 -9.43
CA PRO A 22 -8.04 0.62 -9.51
C PRO A 22 -9.08 -0.50 -9.49
N GLU A 23 -8.64 -1.72 -9.81
CA GLU A 23 -9.48 -2.92 -9.86
C GLU A 23 -8.78 -4.07 -9.15
N ARG A 24 -9.56 -5.06 -8.74
CA ARG A 24 -9.04 -6.30 -8.18
C ARG A 24 -8.54 -7.18 -9.32
N ILE A 25 -7.23 -7.32 -9.43
CA ILE A 25 -6.57 -8.17 -10.43
C ILE A 25 -6.13 -9.46 -9.74
N SER A 26 -6.35 -10.62 -10.36
CA SER A 26 -5.87 -11.89 -9.81
C SER A 26 -4.35 -11.98 -9.92
N HIS A 27 -3.75 -12.77 -9.03
CA HIS A 27 -2.30 -12.96 -9.05
C HIS A 27 -1.80 -13.62 -10.35
N MET A 28 -2.59 -14.52 -10.93
CA MET A 28 -2.30 -15.12 -12.24
C MET A 28 -2.36 -14.07 -13.35
N GLN A 29 -3.43 -13.27 -13.40
CA GLN A 29 -3.58 -12.18 -14.38
C GLN A 29 -2.39 -11.21 -14.30
N TRP A 30 -1.94 -10.88 -13.08
CA TRP A 30 -0.80 -9.99 -12.87
C TRP A 30 0.51 -10.52 -13.48
N ARG A 31 0.77 -11.82 -13.36
CA ARG A 31 1.95 -12.49 -13.91
C ARG A 31 1.90 -12.63 -15.42
N THR A 32 0.73 -13.01 -15.96
CA THR A 32 0.57 -13.29 -17.40
C THR A 32 0.47 -12.02 -18.24
N THR A 33 0.00 -10.90 -17.66
CA THR A 33 -0.18 -9.65 -18.43
C THR A 33 1.16 -9.10 -18.92
N LYS A 34 1.32 -9.02 -20.25
CA LYS A 34 2.50 -8.44 -20.89
C LYS A 34 2.57 -6.94 -20.64
N ALA A 35 3.80 -6.44 -20.49
CA ALA A 35 4.02 -5.01 -20.35
C ALA A 35 3.54 -4.26 -21.61
N PRO A 36 2.74 -3.20 -21.46
CA PRO A 36 2.24 -2.45 -22.59
C PRO A 36 3.40 -1.76 -23.34
N LYS A 37 3.37 -1.81 -24.68
CA LYS A 37 4.39 -1.20 -25.55
C LYS A 37 3.87 0.09 -26.20
N GLY A 38 4.78 0.90 -26.73
CA GLY A 38 4.46 2.12 -27.50
C GLY A 38 4.14 3.36 -26.66
N ARG A 39 3.93 4.48 -27.36
CA ARG A 39 3.59 5.78 -26.78
C ARG A 39 2.24 5.70 -26.05
N ILE A 40 2.12 6.43 -24.95
CA ILE A 40 0.86 6.52 -24.19
C ILE A 40 -0.15 7.36 -25.00
N PRO A 41 -1.33 6.82 -25.36
CA PRO A 41 -2.41 7.62 -25.95
C PRO A 41 -2.81 8.80 -25.07
N LYS A 42 -3.07 9.97 -25.66
CA LYS A 42 -3.41 11.18 -24.89
C LYS A 42 -4.76 11.07 -24.17
N ASN A 43 -5.72 10.36 -24.75
CA ASN A 43 -7.12 10.28 -24.31
C ASN A 43 -7.39 9.19 -23.25
N LEU A 44 -6.37 8.70 -22.55
CA LEU A 44 -6.54 7.72 -21.48
C LEU A 44 -7.06 8.37 -20.19
N SER A 45 -8.07 7.76 -19.58
CA SER A 45 -8.56 8.15 -18.25
C SER A 45 -7.51 7.91 -17.16
N THR A 46 -7.65 8.57 -16.01
CA THR A 46 -6.78 8.39 -14.84
C THR A 46 -6.65 6.91 -14.46
N LYS A 47 -7.77 6.19 -14.52
CA LYS A 47 -7.86 4.76 -14.21
C LYS A 47 -7.03 3.94 -15.19
N GLN A 48 -7.22 4.16 -16.49
CA GLN A 48 -6.50 3.42 -17.53
C GLN A 48 -5.00 3.75 -17.52
N ARG A 49 -4.62 5.00 -17.22
CA ARG A 49 -3.22 5.39 -17.01
C ARG A 49 -2.59 4.62 -15.85
N MET A 50 -3.30 4.50 -14.72
CA MET A 50 -2.82 3.75 -13.56
C MET A 50 -2.66 2.25 -13.85
N ILE A 51 -3.63 1.63 -14.52
CA ILE A 51 -3.54 0.23 -14.97
C ILE A 51 -2.31 0.04 -15.86
N ARG A 52 -2.16 0.90 -16.88
CA ARG A 52 -1.01 0.85 -17.79
C ARG A 52 0.31 0.97 -17.03
N LYS A 53 0.40 1.92 -16.10
CA LYS A 53 1.58 2.17 -15.26
C LYS A 53 1.96 0.95 -14.44
N LEU A 54 0.99 0.35 -13.75
CA LEU A 54 1.17 -0.86 -12.94
C LEU A 54 1.67 -2.05 -13.79
N HIS A 55 1.21 -2.19 -15.04
CA HIS A 55 1.64 -3.28 -15.92
C HIS A 55 3.03 -3.09 -16.55
N THR A 56 3.63 -1.90 -16.50
CA THR A 56 5.00 -1.70 -16.98
C THR A 56 6.01 -2.50 -16.14
N LYS A 57 7.17 -2.88 -16.69
CA LYS A 57 8.22 -3.58 -15.94
C LYS A 57 8.60 -2.82 -14.65
N ARG A 58 8.85 -1.51 -14.77
CA ARG A 58 9.16 -0.62 -13.64
C ARG A 58 8.01 -0.59 -12.63
N GLY A 59 6.78 -0.42 -13.09
CA GLY A 59 5.60 -0.38 -12.23
C GLY A 59 5.41 -1.68 -11.45
N LYS A 60 5.61 -2.84 -12.09
CA LYS A 60 5.56 -4.14 -11.43
C LYS A 60 6.63 -4.28 -10.36
N GLU A 61 7.87 -3.88 -10.66
CA GLU A 61 8.99 -3.97 -9.73
C GLU A 61 8.81 -3.06 -8.51
N LEU A 62 8.39 -1.81 -8.73
CA LEU A 62 8.08 -0.89 -7.63
C LEU A 62 6.90 -1.38 -6.80
N TYR A 63 5.83 -1.86 -7.44
CA TYR A 63 4.65 -2.36 -6.73
C TYR A 63 4.96 -3.63 -5.93
N LYS A 64 5.87 -4.48 -6.41
CA LYS A 64 6.35 -5.68 -5.70
C LYS A 64 6.99 -5.34 -4.34
N ARG A 65 7.61 -4.17 -4.18
CA ARG A 65 8.20 -3.72 -2.89
C ARG A 65 7.16 -3.62 -1.76
N ARG A 66 5.86 -3.59 -2.08
CA ARG A 66 4.80 -3.67 -1.07
C ARG A 66 4.80 -4.99 -0.30
N GLU A 67 5.13 -6.10 -0.96
CA GLU A 67 5.25 -7.43 -0.36
C GLU A 67 6.26 -7.45 0.78
N THR A 68 7.36 -6.68 0.65
CA THR A 68 8.40 -6.62 1.68
C THR A 68 8.20 -5.51 2.69
N SER A 69 7.51 -4.42 2.32
CA SER A 69 7.38 -3.24 3.18
C SER A 69 6.17 -3.31 4.09
N VAL A 70 4.99 -3.60 3.53
CA VAL A 70 3.70 -3.41 4.22
C VAL A 70 3.12 -4.74 4.72
N GLU A 71 3.26 -5.81 3.95
CA GLU A 71 2.70 -7.11 4.34
C GLU A 71 3.32 -7.69 5.63
N PRO A 72 4.64 -7.59 5.87
CA PRO A 72 5.23 -8.12 7.11
C PRO A 72 4.74 -7.36 8.34
N ILE A 73 4.45 -6.06 8.21
CA ILE A 73 3.88 -5.25 9.29
C ILE A 73 2.53 -5.84 9.71
N PHE A 74 1.63 -6.06 8.75
CA PHE A 74 0.33 -6.67 9.04
C PHE A 74 0.46 -8.10 9.56
N GLY A 75 1.40 -8.88 9.03
CA GLY A 75 1.69 -10.24 9.52
C GLY A 75 2.11 -10.23 10.98
N GLN A 76 3.05 -9.36 11.36
CA GLN A 76 3.52 -9.25 12.75
C GLN A 76 2.42 -8.77 13.69
N ILE A 77 1.62 -7.78 13.29
CA ILE A 77 0.49 -7.30 14.11
C ILE A 77 -0.53 -8.42 14.34
N LYS A 78 -0.90 -9.14 13.29
CA LYS A 78 -1.98 -10.15 13.35
C LYS A 78 -1.55 -11.48 13.95
N TRP A 79 -0.33 -11.94 13.67
CA TRP A 79 0.18 -13.24 14.13
C TRP A 79 1.01 -13.11 15.39
N ASN A 80 2.04 -12.26 15.39
CA ASN A 80 2.97 -12.19 16.53
C ASN A 80 2.37 -11.46 17.73
N ARG A 81 1.46 -10.51 17.50
CA ARG A 81 0.77 -9.76 18.57
C ARG A 81 -0.69 -10.13 18.74
N ASN A 82 -1.16 -11.10 17.97
CA ASN A 82 -2.51 -11.65 18.07
C ASN A 82 -3.66 -10.62 17.96
N LEU A 83 -3.43 -9.46 17.35
CA LEU A 83 -4.46 -8.44 17.14
C LEU A 83 -5.31 -8.80 15.91
N ARG A 84 -6.20 -9.79 16.08
CA ARG A 84 -7.11 -10.27 15.03
C ARG A 84 -8.42 -9.52 14.97
N GLN A 85 -8.86 -9.02 16.12
CA GLN A 85 -10.13 -8.34 16.28
C GLN A 85 -9.92 -7.16 17.23
N ILE A 86 -10.71 -6.11 17.01
CA ILE A 86 -10.74 -4.93 17.89
C ILE A 86 -12.04 -5.01 18.68
N SER A 87 -11.93 -5.14 20.00
CA SER A 87 -13.10 -5.32 20.88
C SER A 87 -13.85 -4.02 21.14
N PHE A 88 -13.23 -2.87 20.86
CA PHE A 88 -13.84 -1.56 21.06
C PHE A 88 -14.93 -1.27 20.03
N ARG A 89 -16.08 -0.77 20.50
CA ARG A 89 -17.18 -0.33 19.65
C ARG A 89 -17.02 1.13 19.26
N GLY A 90 -17.41 1.46 18.03
CA GLY A 90 -17.34 2.81 17.46
C GLY A 90 -16.02 3.09 16.72
N LEU A 91 -16.11 3.85 15.63
CA LEU A 91 -14.97 4.15 14.75
C LEU A 91 -13.83 4.86 15.49
N ALA A 92 -14.17 5.78 16.39
CA ALA A 92 -13.17 6.53 17.16
C ALA A 92 -12.32 5.62 18.05
N ASN A 93 -12.97 4.73 18.82
CA ASN A 93 -12.27 3.82 19.72
C ASN A 93 -11.49 2.75 18.94
N ALA A 94 -12.06 2.24 17.85
CA ALA A 94 -11.36 1.30 16.98
C ALA A 94 -10.10 1.93 16.36
N LYS A 95 -10.21 3.19 15.92
CA LYS A 95 -9.07 3.96 15.40
C LYS A 95 -8.01 4.18 16.47
N ALA A 96 -8.39 4.55 17.69
CA ALA A 96 -7.46 4.75 18.80
C ALA A 96 -6.67 3.47 19.12
N SER A 97 -7.37 2.33 19.26
CA SER A 97 -6.75 1.02 19.48
C SER A 97 -5.79 0.63 18.35
N TRP A 98 -6.20 0.85 17.09
CA TRP A 98 -5.34 0.58 15.94
C TRP A 98 -4.08 1.45 15.92
N LEU A 99 -4.21 2.75 16.22
CA LEU A 99 -3.08 3.67 16.27
C LEU A 99 -2.11 3.33 17.40
N PHE A 100 -2.62 2.93 18.57
CA PHE A 100 -1.81 2.47 19.69
C PHE A 100 -0.95 1.27 19.29
N GLU A 101 -1.56 0.28 18.65
CA GLU A 101 -0.87 -0.91 18.14
C GLU A 101 0.21 -0.55 17.10
N CYS A 102 -0.09 0.36 16.19
CA CYS A 102 0.91 0.87 15.24
C CYS A 102 2.08 1.58 15.95
N ALA A 103 1.81 2.36 17.00
CA ALA A 103 2.85 3.03 17.78
C ALA A 103 3.76 1.99 18.47
N VAL A 104 3.18 1.01 19.16
CA VAL A 104 3.92 -0.10 19.78
C VAL A 104 4.76 -0.86 18.75
N HIS A 105 4.23 -1.10 17.55
CA HIS A 105 4.99 -1.71 16.45
C HIS A 105 6.25 -0.92 16.10
N ASN A 106 6.09 0.39 15.93
CA ASN A 106 7.19 1.25 15.53
C ASN A 106 8.22 1.35 16.66
N LEU A 107 7.79 1.50 17.91
CA LEU A 107 8.68 1.54 19.08
C LEU A 107 9.54 0.27 19.19
N ILE A 108 8.94 -0.92 19.03
CA ILE A 108 9.69 -2.18 19.05
C ILE A 108 10.71 -2.25 17.91
N LYS A 109 10.37 -1.75 16.72
CA LYS A 109 11.34 -1.70 15.61
C LYS A 109 12.49 -0.74 15.89
N MET A 110 12.22 0.42 16.48
CA MET A 110 13.25 1.38 16.86
C MET A 110 14.19 0.82 17.93
N TYR A 111 13.62 0.17 18.96
CA TYR A 111 14.39 -0.51 19.99
C TYR A 111 15.28 -1.62 19.40
N LYS A 112 14.74 -2.49 18.54
CA LYS A 112 15.51 -3.55 17.88
C LYS A 112 16.58 -3.03 16.92
N ALA A 113 16.37 -1.85 16.33
CA ALA A 113 17.35 -1.18 15.50
C ALA A 113 18.48 -0.52 16.30
N GLY A 114 18.41 -0.54 17.64
CA GLY A 114 19.43 0.04 18.51
C GLY A 114 19.42 1.57 18.50
N ILE A 115 18.28 2.19 18.20
CA ILE A 115 18.16 3.65 18.24
C ILE A 115 18.28 4.10 19.70
N ALA A 116 19.45 4.61 20.06
CA ALA A 116 19.70 5.29 21.31
C ALA A 116 19.16 6.72 21.20
N TRP A 117 18.32 7.10 22.15
CA TRP A 117 17.87 8.47 22.29
C TRP A 117 18.89 9.17 23.19
N ALA A 118 19.70 10.05 22.59
CA ALA A 118 20.59 10.97 23.31
C ALA A 118 19.82 12.23 23.69
#